data_AF-A0A354RE19-F1
#
_entry.id   AF-A0A354RE19-F1
#
_cell.length_a   1.000
_cell.length_b   1.000
_cell.length_c   1.000
_cell.angle_alpha   90.00
_cell.angle_beta   90.00
_cell.angle_gamma   90.00
#
_symmetry.space_group_name_H-M   'P 1'
#
loop_
_entity.id
_entity.type
_entity.pdbx_description
1 polymer ?
#
loop_
_entity_poly.entity_id
_entity_poly.type
_entity_poly.pdbx_seq_one_letter_code
_entity_poly.pdbx_strand_id
1 'polypeptide(L)'
;MNIPRTPLLLCLAMLAVKMTGPQLFSQASSLRVNNEKPEKGGQSKRIHPHGLKLILQGKKKEAIAYLNKYKDKQVNPEQTQMLVDLALDKPDAWKFDSKTWPWKRTLPNTALKKDAPSDKFTIAFGGGAGYVPPHERMWDTIGAIDPRALLLLGDNVYIDDPKTPEMQLFHYYRRQSQPEWSKLA
;
A
#
# COMPACT_ATOMS: atom_id res chain seq x y z
N MET A 1 52.19 -14.26 -71.87
CA MET A 1 52.44 -14.77 -70.50
C MET A 1 51.33 -14.21 -69.60
N ASN A 2 50.27 -14.98 -69.41
CA ASN A 2 49.05 -14.55 -68.71
C ASN A 2 49.12 -15.01 -67.25
N ILE A 3 49.15 -14.06 -66.31
CA ILE A 3 49.06 -14.33 -64.87
C ILE A 3 47.60 -14.11 -64.45
N PRO A 4 46.92 -15.11 -63.85
CA PRO A 4 45.53 -14.96 -63.44
C PRO A 4 45.44 -14.09 -62.17
N ARG A 5 44.48 -13.16 -62.16
CA ARG A 5 44.10 -12.37 -60.99
C ARG A 5 43.08 -13.16 -60.17
N THR A 6 43.46 -13.56 -58.96
CA THR A 6 42.57 -14.15 -57.94
C THR A 6 41.71 -13.05 -57.30
N PRO A 7 40.40 -13.26 -57.06
CA PRO A 7 39.61 -12.29 -56.33
C PRO A 7 39.81 -12.49 -54.82
N LEU A 8 40.20 -11.40 -54.14
CA LEU A 8 40.29 -11.32 -52.69
C LEU A 8 38.87 -11.29 -52.11
N LEU A 9 38.42 -12.40 -51.50
CA LEU A 9 37.19 -12.41 -50.71
C LEU A 9 37.41 -11.55 -49.45
N LEU A 10 36.69 -10.43 -49.36
CA LEU A 10 36.61 -9.61 -48.15
C LEU A 10 35.61 -10.26 -47.18
N CYS A 11 36.10 -11.00 -46.18
CA CYS A 11 35.28 -11.44 -45.06
C CYS A 11 35.11 -10.26 -44.09
N LEU A 12 33.94 -9.60 -44.11
CA LEU A 12 33.51 -8.72 -43.03
C LEU A 12 33.22 -9.58 -41.78
N ALA A 13 34.16 -9.62 -40.85
CA ALA A 13 33.90 -10.14 -39.50
C ALA A 13 33.17 -9.06 -38.70
N MET A 14 31.86 -9.21 -38.48
CA MET A 14 31.14 -8.44 -37.49
C MET A 14 31.63 -8.85 -36.09
N LEU A 15 32.43 -8.00 -35.45
CA LEU A 15 32.68 -8.10 -34.02
C LEU A 15 31.39 -7.78 -33.27
N ALA A 16 30.67 -8.81 -32.83
CA ALA A 16 29.66 -8.67 -31.79
C ALA A 16 30.38 -8.32 -30.48
N VAL A 17 30.45 -7.03 -30.15
CA VAL A 17 30.87 -6.58 -28.83
C VAL A 17 29.83 -7.09 -27.83
N LYS A 18 30.15 -8.18 -27.13
CA LYS A 18 29.41 -8.59 -25.95
C LYS A 18 29.64 -7.52 -24.88
N MET A 19 28.72 -6.57 -24.78
CA MET A 19 28.64 -5.69 -23.62
C MET A 19 28.39 -6.56 -22.39
N THR A 20 29.46 -6.97 -21.73
CA THR A 20 29.47 -7.59 -20.41
C THR A 20 29.48 -6.49 -19.35
N GLY A 21 28.54 -5.56 -19.46
CA GLY A 21 28.22 -4.68 -18.35
C GLY A 21 27.37 -5.46 -17.34
N PRO A 22 27.61 -5.35 -16.02
CA PRO A 22 26.69 -5.92 -15.05
C PRO A 22 25.32 -5.28 -15.28
N GLN A 23 24.36 -6.08 -15.73
CA GLN A 23 22.97 -5.67 -15.77
C GLN A 23 22.55 -5.39 -14.32
N LEU A 24 22.46 -4.12 -13.95
CA LEU A 24 21.81 -3.66 -12.72
C LEU A 24 20.29 -3.86 -12.87
N PHE A 25 19.85 -5.08 -13.10
CA PHE A 25 18.49 -5.46 -12.76
C PHE A 25 18.47 -5.58 -11.24
N SER A 26 18.08 -4.50 -10.58
CA SER A 26 17.59 -4.58 -9.21
C SER A 26 16.47 -5.61 -9.20
N GLN A 27 16.78 -6.85 -8.82
CA GLN A 27 15.77 -7.86 -8.54
C GLN A 27 14.87 -7.28 -7.45
N ALA A 28 13.56 -7.21 -7.69
CA ALA A 28 12.61 -6.86 -6.64
C ALA A 28 12.91 -7.75 -5.44
N SER A 29 13.21 -7.15 -4.30
CA SER A 29 13.53 -7.89 -3.07
C SER A 29 12.43 -8.90 -2.80
N SER A 30 12.78 -10.10 -2.33
CA SER A 30 11.80 -11.07 -1.82
C SER A 30 10.77 -10.36 -0.94
N LEU A 31 9.48 -10.50 -1.23
CA LEU A 31 8.40 -9.86 -0.48
C LEU A 31 8.51 -10.25 1.01
N ARG A 32 8.93 -9.30 1.85
CA ARG A 32 9.01 -9.50 3.30
C ARG A 32 7.68 -9.09 3.93
N VAL A 33 7.04 -10.02 4.62
CA VAL A 33 5.84 -9.76 5.42
C VAL A 33 6.29 -9.23 6.78
N ASN A 34 6.32 -7.91 6.97
CA ASN A 34 6.85 -7.32 8.21
C ASN A 34 5.85 -7.33 9.38
N ASN A 35 4.62 -7.80 9.16
CA ASN A 35 3.58 -7.90 10.20
C ASN A 35 3.82 -9.05 11.19
N GLU A 36 4.89 -9.83 11.03
CA GLU A 36 5.23 -10.97 11.90
C GLU A 36 5.97 -10.57 13.18
N LYS A 37 6.56 -9.36 13.21
CA LYS A 37 7.34 -8.86 14.35
C LYS A 37 6.96 -7.40 14.65
N PRO A 38 5.71 -7.14 15.10
CA PRO A 38 5.20 -5.78 15.25
C PRO A 38 5.98 -4.97 16.29
N GLU A 39 6.57 -5.63 17.29
CA GLU A 39 7.45 -5.00 18.29
C GLU A 39 8.73 -4.38 17.69
N LYS A 40 9.19 -4.80 16.51
CA LYS A 40 10.35 -4.18 15.86
C LYS A 40 10.00 -2.77 15.36
N GLY A 41 10.39 -1.77 16.15
CA GLY A 41 10.35 -0.35 15.80
C GLY A 41 9.16 0.43 16.36
N GLY A 42 8.36 -0.16 17.26
CA GLY A 42 7.28 0.57 17.95
C GLY A 42 6.20 1.16 17.04
N GLN A 43 6.04 0.61 15.84
CA GLN A 43 5.19 1.20 14.80
C GLN A 43 3.72 0.82 15.03
N SER A 44 2.91 1.78 15.49
CA SER A 44 1.48 1.58 15.78
C SER A 44 0.69 1.01 14.60
N LYS A 45 1.06 1.42 13.37
CA LYS A 45 0.48 0.93 12.11
C LYS A 45 0.53 -0.60 11.91
N ARG A 46 1.42 -1.32 12.61
CA ARG A 46 1.60 -2.78 12.55
C ARG A 46 0.78 -3.56 13.58
N ILE A 47 0.17 -2.89 14.55
CA ILE A 47 -0.56 -3.55 15.63
C ILE A 47 -1.82 -4.25 15.10
N HIS A 48 -2.73 -3.53 14.45
CA HIS A 48 -3.94 -4.15 13.90
C HIS A 48 -3.67 -5.25 12.87
N PRO A 49 -2.73 -5.10 11.91
CA PRO A 49 -2.40 -6.16 10.96
C PRO A 49 -1.90 -7.43 11.66
N HIS A 50 -1.08 -7.31 12.69
CA HIS A 50 -0.64 -8.47 13.46
C HIS A 50 -1.80 -9.15 14.20
N GLY A 51 -2.64 -8.36 14.89
CA GLY A 51 -3.83 -8.87 15.57
C GLY A 51 -4.77 -9.61 14.63
N LEU A 52 -5.07 -9.02 13.47
CA LEU A 52 -5.90 -9.66 12.47
C LEU A 52 -5.23 -10.92 11.88
N LYS A 53 -3.91 -10.96 11.71
CA LYS A 53 -3.20 -12.17 11.25
C LYS A 53 -3.36 -13.32 12.23
N LEU A 54 -3.26 -13.06 13.53
CA LEU A 54 -3.50 -14.06 14.58
C LEU A 54 -4.95 -14.61 14.51
N ILE A 55 -5.94 -13.73 14.29
CA ILE A 55 -7.35 -14.14 14.13
C ILE A 55 -7.50 -15.08 12.94
N LEU A 56 -6.95 -14.72 11.77
CA LEU A 56 -7.03 -15.51 10.55
C LEU A 56 -6.32 -16.88 10.68
N GLN A 57 -5.31 -16.97 11.55
CA GLN A 57 -4.63 -18.22 11.89
C GLN A 57 -5.37 -19.07 12.95
N GLY A 58 -6.56 -18.64 13.40
CA GLY A 58 -7.33 -19.31 14.45
C GLY A 58 -6.79 -19.08 15.87
N LYS A 59 -5.77 -18.24 16.04
CA LYS A 59 -5.13 -17.94 17.34
C LYS A 59 -5.88 -16.85 18.10
N LYS A 60 -7.19 -17.03 18.27
CA LYS A 60 -8.12 -15.99 18.78
C LYS A 60 -7.76 -15.47 20.18
N LYS A 61 -7.44 -16.37 21.12
CA LYS A 61 -7.02 -15.99 22.49
C LYS A 61 -5.75 -15.13 22.49
N GLU A 62 -4.77 -15.50 21.66
CA GLU A 62 -3.52 -14.75 21.48
C GLU A 62 -3.80 -13.37 20.86
N ALA A 63 -4.64 -13.32 19.83
CA ALA A 63 -5.05 -12.07 19.20
C ALA A 63 -5.69 -11.09 20.20
N ILE A 64 -6.63 -11.56 21.01
CA ILE A 64 -7.32 -10.74 22.02
C ILE A 64 -6.32 -10.20 23.06
N ALA A 65 -5.45 -11.06 23.58
CA ALA A 65 -4.43 -10.65 24.54
C ALA A 65 -3.47 -9.60 23.94
N TYR A 66 -3.03 -9.82 22.70
CA TYR A 66 -2.17 -8.89 21.97
C TYR A 66 -2.84 -7.54 21.72
N LEU A 67 -4.07 -7.52 21.20
CA LEU A 67 -4.83 -6.30 20.92
C LEU A 67 -5.07 -5.50 22.20
N ASN A 68 -5.47 -6.15 23.28
CA ASN A 68 -5.68 -5.49 24.57
C ASN A 68 -4.39 -4.92 25.17
N LYS A 69 -3.25 -5.60 24.98
CA LYS A 69 -1.94 -5.12 25.46
C LYS A 69 -1.50 -3.82 24.77
N TYR A 70 -1.87 -3.63 23.50
CA TYR A 70 -1.37 -2.53 22.67
C TYR A 70 -2.44 -1.51 22.27
N LYS A 71 -3.67 -1.61 22.78
CA LYS A 71 -4.78 -0.70 22.45
C LYS A 71 -4.47 0.79 22.68
N ASP A 72 -3.58 1.09 23.63
CA ASP A 72 -3.20 2.47 23.98
C ASP A 72 -1.97 2.99 23.19
N LYS A 73 -1.44 2.20 22.23
CA LYS A 73 -0.25 2.56 21.43
C LYS A 73 -0.60 3.29 20.14
N GLN A 74 -1.31 4.43 20.24
CA GLN A 74 -1.64 5.30 19.11
C GLN A 74 -2.34 4.56 17.95
N VAL A 75 -3.21 3.61 18.29
CA VAL A 75 -4.09 2.91 17.36
C VAL A 75 -5.51 3.36 17.58
N ASN A 76 -6.35 3.24 16.56
CA ASN A 76 -7.77 3.53 16.72
C ASN A 76 -8.41 2.49 17.68
N PRO A 77 -9.02 2.91 18.80
CA PRO A 77 -9.60 2.01 19.78
C PRO A 77 -10.82 1.27 19.25
N GLU A 78 -11.64 1.90 18.39
CA GLU A 78 -12.83 1.25 17.82
C GLU A 78 -12.44 0.14 16.83
N GLN A 79 -11.39 0.34 16.03
CA GLN A 79 -10.84 -0.71 15.18
C GLN A 79 -10.23 -1.86 15.99
N THR A 80 -9.63 -1.53 17.14
CA THR A 80 -9.15 -2.55 18.08
C THR A 80 -10.31 -3.39 18.60
N GLN A 81 -11.42 -2.75 19.01
CA GLN A 81 -12.61 -3.44 19.48
C GLN A 81 -13.26 -4.29 18.38
N MET A 82 -13.36 -3.79 17.15
CA MET A 82 -13.87 -4.55 16.01
C MET A 82 -13.07 -5.84 15.78
N LEU A 83 -11.73 -5.80 15.89
CA LEU A 83 -10.90 -6.99 15.76
C LEU A 83 -11.06 -7.95 16.96
N VAL A 84 -11.26 -7.42 18.18
CA VAL A 84 -11.59 -8.26 19.34
C VAL A 84 -12.95 -8.95 19.15
N ASP A 85 -13.94 -8.23 18.63
CA ASP A 85 -15.28 -8.76 18.37
C ASP A 85 -15.26 -9.85 17.30
N LEU A 86 -14.46 -9.66 16.26
CA LEU A 86 -14.16 -10.67 15.25
C LEU A 86 -13.49 -11.91 15.87
N ALA A 87 -12.53 -11.73 16.79
CA ALA A 87 -11.87 -12.82 17.50
C ALA A 87 -12.80 -13.56 18.49
N LEU A 88 -13.88 -12.93 18.92
CA LEU A 88 -14.89 -13.52 19.80
C LEU A 88 -16.05 -14.17 19.03
N ASP A 89 -15.99 -14.19 17.70
CA ASP A 89 -17.07 -14.69 16.83
C ASP A 89 -18.42 -14.04 17.12
N LYS A 90 -18.43 -12.74 17.45
CA LYS A 90 -19.69 -12.03 17.66
C LYS A 90 -20.53 -12.05 16.36
N PRO A 91 -21.86 -12.26 16.46
CA PRO A 91 -22.73 -12.44 15.29
C PRO A 91 -22.78 -11.21 14.36
N ASP A 92 -22.53 -10.02 14.93
CA ASP A 92 -22.50 -8.71 14.28
C ASP A 92 -21.09 -8.23 13.93
N ALA A 93 -20.05 -9.06 14.15
CA ALA A 93 -18.69 -8.72 13.77
C ALA A 93 -18.55 -8.53 12.24
N TRP A 94 -17.54 -7.74 11.85
CA TRP A 94 -17.17 -7.54 10.46
C TRP A 94 -16.87 -8.87 9.75
N LYS A 95 -17.46 -9.09 8.58
CA LYS A 95 -17.39 -10.37 7.82
C LYS A 95 -16.47 -10.28 6.61
N PHE A 96 -15.41 -9.49 6.72
CA PHE A 96 -14.44 -9.27 5.63
C PHE A 96 -15.09 -8.74 4.35
N ASP A 97 -16.15 -7.94 4.48
CA ASP A 97 -16.85 -7.34 3.35
C ASP A 97 -17.21 -5.88 3.64
N SER A 98 -17.57 -5.14 2.59
CA SER A 98 -17.91 -3.72 2.72
C SER A 98 -19.27 -3.47 3.37
N LYS A 99 -20.16 -4.49 3.41
CA LYS A 99 -21.53 -4.36 3.93
C LYS A 99 -21.55 -4.40 5.46
N THR A 100 -20.64 -5.16 6.04
CA THR A 100 -20.47 -5.38 7.48
C THR A 100 -19.35 -4.54 8.07
N TRP A 101 -18.66 -3.74 7.25
CA TRP A 101 -17.71 -2.74 7.74
C TRP A 101 -18.46 -1.62 8.47
N PRO A 102 -18.13 -1.31 9.74
CA PRO A 102 -19.01 -0.51 10.58
C PRO A 102 -18.92 1.01 10.31
N TRP A 103 -17.93 1.47 9.56
CA TRP A 103 -17.78 2.89 9.23
C TRP A 103 -18.14 3.20 7.78
N LYS A 104 -18.63 4.42 7.52
CA LYS A 104 -18.83 4.89 6.14
C LYS A 104 -17.50 4.89 5.40
N ARG A 105 -17.50 4.34 4.18
CA ARG A 105 -16.33 4.37 3.28
C ARG A 105 -16.53 5.46 2.24
N THR A 106 -15.51 6.30 2.04
CA THR A 106 -15.42 7.23 0.92
C THR A 106 -14.46 6.66 -0.12
N LEU A 107 -14.98 6.45 -1.33
CA LEU A 107 -14.18 6.06 -2.49
C LEU A 107 -13.67 7.32 -3.19
N PRO A 108 -12.45 7.30 -3.74
CA PRO A 108 -11.90 8.45 -4.43
C PRO A 108 -12.76 8.83 -5.64
N ASN A 109 -13.08 10.10 -5.76
CA ASN A 109 -13.68 10.67 -6.94
C ASN A 109 -12.65 10.78 -8.07
N THR A 110 -12.79 9.94 -9.08
CA THR A 110 -11.91 9.94 -10.28
C THR A 110 -12.46 10.79 -11.42
N ALA A 111 -13.56 11.51 -11.21
CA ALA A 111 -14.10 12.39 -12.22
C ALA A 111 -13.25 13.66 -12.35
N LEU A 112 -13.16 14.18 -13.57
CA LEU A 112 -12.59 15.52 -13.79
C LEU A 112 -13.50 16.57 -13.15
N LYS A 113 -12.91 17.55 -12.47
CA LYS A 113 -13.63 18.72 -11.97
C LYS A 113 -14.31 19.43 -13.14
N LYS A 114 -15.65 19.45 -13.12
CA LYS A 114 -16.45 20.16 -14.11
C LYS A 114 -16.11 21.65 -14.04
N ASP A 115 -15.97 22.29 -15.19
CA ASP A 115 -15.71 23.74 -15.34
C ASP A 115 -14.35 24.24 -14.82
N ALA A 116 -13.42 23.34 -14.44
CA ALA A 116 -12.10 23.73 -13.99
C ALA A 116 -11.18 24.14 -15.18
N PRO A 117 -10.41 25.24 -15.10
CA PRO A 117 -9.58 25.75 -16.20
C PRO A 117 -8.56 24.73 -16.75
N SER A 118 -8.58 24.47 -18.05
CA SER A 118 -7.72 23.46 -18.69
C SER A 118 -6.32 23.96 -19.04
N ASP A 119 -6.11 25.27 -19.06
CA ASP A 119 -4.86 25.93 -19.47
C ASP A 119 -3.83 26.02 -18.34
N LYS A 120 -4.28 26.05 -17.08
CA LYS A 120 -3.43 26.03 -15.88
C LYS A 120 -4.04 25.16 -14.80
N PHE A 121 -3.27 24.16 -14.34
CA PHE A 121 -3.71 23.25 -13.30
C PHE A 121 -2.55 22.77 -12.43
N THR A 122 -2.88 22.34 -11.21
CA THR A 122 -1.92 21.77 -10.25
C THR A 122 -2.10 20.27 -10.18
N ILE A 123 -1.00 19.51 -10.26
CA ILE A 123 -0.97 18.07 -9.96
C ILE A 123 -0.20 17.89 -8.65
N ALA A 124 -0.76 17.17 -7.70
CA ALA A 124 -0.05 16.70 -6.52
C ALA A 124 0.39 15.25 -6.74
N PHE A 125 1.61 14.91 -6.31
CA PHE A 125 2.09 13.53 -6.34
C PHE A 125 2.98 13.23 -5.12
N GLY A 126 2.99 11.97 -4.68
CA GLY A 126 3.81 11.55 -3.54
C GLY A 126 3.20 10.41 -2.73
N GLY A 127 3.89 10.03 -1.65
CA GLY A 127 3.40 9.03 -0.70
C GLY A 127 2.34 9.60 0.24
N GLY A 128 1.52 8.70 0.79
CA GLY A 128 0.49 9.03 1.77
C GLY A 128 0.96 9.00 3.23
N ALA A 129 -0.01 8.99 4.16
CA ALA A 129 0.26 9.05 5.60
C ALA A 129 0.69 7.70 6.23
N GLY A 130 0.66 6.59 5.47
CA GLY A 130 1.06 5.26 5.94
C GLY A 130 0.25 4.73 7.13
N TYR A 131 -0.91 5.33 7.41
CA TYR A 131 -1.70 5.13 8.64
C TYR A 131 -0.92 5.46 9.93
N VAL A 132 -0.17 6.56 9.90
CA VAL A 132 0.56 7.11 11.05
C VAL A 132 -0.16 8.37 11.48
N PRO A 133 -0.83 8.41 12.65
CA PRO A 133 -1.71 9.53 13.02
C PRO A 133 -1.05 10.92 12.90
N PRO A 134 0.22 11.13 13.33
CA PRO A 134 0.91 12.41 13.11
C PRO A 134 1.07 12.83 11.64
N HIS A 135 1.04 11.88 10.70
CA HIS A 135 1.21 12.14 9.27
C HIS A 135 -0.12 12.37 8.54
N GLU A 136 -1.27 12.04 9.15
CA GLU A 136 -2.59 12.18 8.51
C GLU A 136 -2.92 13.64 8.16
N ARG A 137 -2.28 14.64 8.80
CA ARG A 137 -2.36 16.07 8.45
C ARG A 137 -2.02 16.39 6.98
N MET A 138 -1.31 15.49 6.29
CA MET A 138 -1.00 15.69 4.87
C MET A 138 -2.25 15.70 3.99
N TRP A 139 -3.31 14.98 4.36
CA TRP A 139 -4.54 14.95 3.57
C TRP A 139 -5.25 16.30 3.63
N ASP A 140 -5.27 16.95 4.79
CA ASP A 140 -5.77 18.32 4.92
C ASP A 140 -4.91 19.30 4.09
N THR A 141 -3.59 19.09 4.05
CA THR A 141 -2.68 19.92 3.23
C THR A 141 -2.97 19.76 1.73
N ILE A 142 -3.15 18.53 1.26
CA ILE A 142 -3.52 18.25 -0.13
C ILE A 142 -4.89 18.86 -0.45
N GLY A 143 -5.86 18.69 0.44
CA GLY A 143 -7.21 19.27 0.30
C GLY A 143 -7.17 20.80 0.19
N ALA A 144 -6.33 21.47 0.98
CA ALA A 144 -6.17 22.93 0.93
C ALA A 144 -5.52 23.44 -0.37
N ILE A 145 -4.66 22.65 -1.01
CA ILE A 145 -4.07 22.96 -2.33
C ILE A 145 -5.11 22.79 -3.45
N ASP A 146 -6.13 21.97 -3.23
CA ASP A 146 -7.18 21.62 -4.18
C ASP A 146 -6.66 21.22 -5.58
N PRO A 147 -5.71 20.26 -5.69
CA PRO A 147 -5.10 19.93 -6.96
C PRO A 147 -6.14 19.40 -7.96
N ARG A 148 -5.84 19.55 -9.25
CA ARG A 148 -6.63 18.96 -10.33
C ARG A 148 -6.57 17.44 -10.31
N ALA A 149 -5.42 16.89 -9.95
CA ALA A 149 -5.19 15.46 -9.83
C ALA A 149 -4.21 15.17 -8.69
N LEU A 150 -4.44 14.05 -8.01
CA LEU A 150 -3.55 13.51 -6.98
C LEU A 150 -3.06 12.13 -7.41
N LEU A 151 -1.73 11.99 -7.54
CA LEU A 151 -1.07 10.75 -7.90
C LEU A 151 -0.35 10.16 -6.68
N LEU A 152 -0.95 9.13 -6.09
CA LEU A 152 -0.42 8.54 -4.87
C LEU A 152 0.60 7.43 -5.16
N LEU A 153 1.84 7.62 -4.73
CA LEU A 153 3.01 6.81 -5.09
C LEU A 153 3.56 6.05 -3.86
N GLY A 154 2.74 5.15 -3.30
CA GLY A 154 3.09 4.37 -2.11
C GLY A 154 2.62 4.98 -0.79
N ASP A 155 2.82 4.27 0.32
CA ASP A 155 2.49 4.70 1.69
C ASP A 155 1.05 5.23 1.90
N ASN A 156 0.07 4.85 1.09
CA ASN A 156 -1.34 5.23 1.31
C ASN A 156 -2.06 4.24 2.21
N VAL A 157 -1.83 2.96 1.89
CA VAL A 157 -2.29 1.80 2.62
C VAL A 157 -1.05 0.98 2.97
N TYR A 158 -0.83 0.70 4.25
CA TYR A 158 0.35 -0.04 4.72
C TYR A 158 0.05 -1.54 4.73
N ILE A 159 0.09 -2.19 3.56
CA ILE A 159 -0.31 -3.60 3.38
C ILE A 159 0.93 -4.48 3.20
N ASP A 160 1.62 -4.79 4.30
CA ASP A 160 2.76 -5.72 4.28
C ASP A 160 2.31 -7.20 4.26
N ASP A 161 1.22 -7.51 3.54
CA ASP A 161 0.69 -8.87 3.36
C ASP A 161 -0.09 -9.02 2.04
N PRO A 162 0.61 -9.25 0.91
CA PRO A 162 -0.02 -9.26 -0.42
C PRO A 162 -0.83 -10.53 -0.71
N LYS A 163 -0.74 -11.58 0.13
CA LYS A 163 -1.36 -12.89 -0.15
C LYS A 163 -2.68 -13.12 0.60
N THR A 164 -3.06 -12.22 1.50
CA THR A 164 -4.24 -12.38 2.34
C THR A 164 -5.29 -11.31 1.98
N PRO A 165 -6.37 -11.68 1.25
CA PRO A 165 -7.41 -10.73 0.86
C PRO A 165 -8.05 -10.00 2.04
N GLU A 166 -8.28 -10.68 3.17
CA GLU A 166 -8.86 -10.10 4.39
C GLU A 166 -7.97 -8.99 4.95
N MET A 167 -6.64 -9.16 4.87
CA MET A 167 -5.70 -8.09 5.19
C MET A 167 -5.88 -6.91 4.24
N GLN A 168 -5.92 -7.17 2.93
CA GLN A 168 -6.06 -6.09 1.95
C GLN A 168 -7.33 -5.28 2.21
N LEU A 169 -8.46 -5.97 2.39
CA LEU A 169 -9.76 -5.34 2.68
C LEU A 169 -9.72 -4.51 3.95
N PHE A 170 -9.16 -5.04 5.04
CA PHE A 170 -9.01 -4.29 6.29
C PHE A 170 -8.30 -2.95 6.06
N HIS A 171 -7.16 -2.97 5.35
CA HIS A 171 -6.36 -1.77 5.14
C HIS A 171 -7.02 -0.76 4.20
N TYR A 172 -7.65 -1.24 3.12
CA TYR A 172 -8.38 -0.36 2.21
C TYR A 172 -9.58 0.26 2.91
N TYR A 173 -10.37 -0.51 3.65
CA TYR A 173 -11.57 -0.01 4.31
C TYR A 173 -11.21 0.94 5.45
N ARG A 174 -10.14 0.64 6.19
CA ARG A 174 -9.56 1.53 7.19
C ARG A 174 -9.18 2.89 6.61
N ARG A 175 -8.46 2.92 5.47
CA ARG A 175 -8.10 4.17 4.78
C ARG A 175 -9.34 4.91 4.28
N GLN A 176 -10.26 4.21 3.62
CA GLN A 176 -11.49 4.79 3.06
C GLN A 176 -12.45 5.35 4.13
N SER A 177 -12.30 4.95 5.39
CA SER A 177 -13.11 5.44 6.51
C SER A 177 -12.38 6.43 7.42
N GLN A 178 -11.13 6.83 7.09
CA GLN A 178 -10.45 7.88 7.86
C GLN A 178 -11.08 9.25 7.58
N PRO A 179 -11.43 10.04 8.61
CA PRO A 179 -12.03 11.36 8.43
C PRO A 179 -11.21 12.28 7.52
N GLU A 180 -9.88 12.27 7.66
CA GLU A 180 -8.96 13.10 6.88
C GLU A 180 -8.96 12.68 5.40
N TRP A 181 -9.03 11.38 5.12
CA TRP A 181 -9.19 10.87 3.76
C TRP A 181 -10.56 11.20 3.19
N SER A 182 -11.62 11.05 3.98
CA SER A 182 -13.00 11.29 3.55
C SER A 182 -13.28 12.74 3.15
N LYS A 183 -12.50 13.71 3.62
CA LYS A 183 -12.59 15.12 3.17
C LYS A 183 -12.02 15.33 1.76
N LEU A 184 -11.11 14.46 1.34
CA LEU A 184 -10.39 14.56 0.07
C LEU A 184 -11.06 13.75 -1.05
N ALA A 185 -11.59 12.58 -0.70
CA ALA A 185 -12.05 11.55 -1.63
C ALA A 185 -13.45 11.81 -2.21
#